data_AF-A0A3N5PJC4-F1
#
_entry.id   AF-A0A3N5PJC4-F1
#
_cell.length_a   1.000
_cell.length_b   1.000
_cell.length_c   1.000
_cell.angle_alpha   90.00
_cell.angle_beta   90.00
_cell.angle_gamma   90.00
#
_symmetry.space_group_name_H-M   'P 1'
#
loop_
_entity.id
_entity.type
_entity.pdbx_description
1 polymer ?
#
loop_
_entity_poly.entity_id
_entity_poly.type
_entity_poly.pdbx_seq_one_letter_code
_entity_poly.pdbx_strand_id
1 'polypeptide(L)'
;MRDGDAGAGIRWPVVVETVALLAVYAMGLLVAWLVWAPLSLLYLVVILASNLLFMAHICPYCRHFEARSCHSGYHHVAQFFPRHEGRTFARQFQRYVAVMYPVWALLPLVGLYGLLGSLDWGLLAALLLFCLCGFVVLPLASRKICAGCANAAECPRGGRRDALVPGQSQN
;
A
#
# COMPACT_ATOMS: atom_id res chain seq x y z
N MET A 1 27.63 7.72 -11.59
CA MET A 1 27.22 6.36 -11.97
C MET A 1 27.75 5.41 -10.90
N ARG A 2 26.87 4.81 -10.09
CA ARG A 2 27.21 3.71 -9.19
C ARG A 2 26.45 2.49 -9.70
N ASP A 3 27.06 1.85 -10.69
CA ASP A 3 26.78 0.46 -11.05
C ASP A 3 27.47 -0.41 -10.00
N GLY A 4 26.68 -1.14 -9.22
CA GLY A 4 27.21 -1.93 -8.11
C GLY A 4 26.09 -2.40 -7.20
N ASP A 5 25.22 -3.26 -7.73
CA ASP A 5 24.70 -4.44 -7.04
C ASP A 5 23.69 -5.14 -7.96
N ALA A 6 24.23 -5.89 -8.93
CA ALA A 6 23.51 -6.90 -9.69
C ALA A 6 23.39 -8.22 -8.91
N GLY A 7 23.29 -8.14 -7.58
CA GLY A 7 22.75 -9.23 -6.78
C GLY A 7 21.25 -9.11 -6.82
N ALA A 8 20.57 -10.04 -7.49
CA ALA A 8 19.13 -10.27 -7.36
C ALA A 8 18.77 -10.78 -5.94
N GLY A 9 19.34 -10.16 -4.91
CA GLY A 9 19.07 -10.41 -3.51
C GLY A 9 17.72 -9.82 -3.16
N ILE A 10 16.92 -10.64 -2.47
CA ILE A 10 15.67 -10.23 -1.86
C ILE A 10 15.92 -8.98 -1.02
N ARG A 11 15.40 -7.83 -1.46
CA ARG A 11 15.53 -6.58 -0.69
C ARG A 11 14.66 -6.68 0.55
N TRP A 12 15.27 -6.87 1.70
CA TRP A 12 14.59 -7.04 2.99
C TRP A 12 13.42 -6.07 3.26
N PRO A 13 13.54 -4.75 2.96
CA PRO A 13 12.43 -3.82 3.20
C PRO A 13 11.14 -4.18 2.44
N VAL A 14 11.28 -4.73 1.24
CA VAL A 14 10.16 -5.15 0.38
C VAL A 14 9.42 -6.31 1.00
N VAL A 15 10.15 -7.32 1.46
CA VAL A 15 9.55 -8.49 2.09
C VAL A 15 8.80 -8.05 3.33
N VAL A 16 9.38 -7.16 4.14
CA VAL A 16 8.72 -6.62 5.33
C VAL A 16 7.42 -5.90 4.97
N GLU A 17 7.39 -5.04 3.94
CA GLU A 17 6.17 -4.34 3.53
C GLU A 17 5.11 -5.30 2.97
N THR A 18 5.50 -6.24 2.12
CA THR A 18 4.59 -7.25 1.55
C THR A 18 4.02 -8.16 2.63
N VAL A 19 4.85 -8.64 3.56
CA VAL A 19 4.42 -9.48 4.68
C VAL A 19 3.49 -8.68 5.61
N ALA A 20 3.82 -7.42 5.91
CA ALA A 20 2.94 -6.56 6.72
C ALA A 20 1.59 -6.33 6.04
N LEU A 21 1.56 -6.10 4.73
CA LEU A 21 0.33 -5.91 3.97
C LEU A 21 -0.54 -7.18 3.96
N LEU A 22 0.07 -8.35 3.71
CA LEU A 22 -0.62 -9.64 3.76
C LEU A 22 -1.16 -9.94 5.17
N ALA A 23 -0.38 -9.62 6.22
CA ALA A 23 -0.81 -9.77 7.60
C ALA A 23 -2.03 -8.88 7.90
N VAL A 24 -2.04 -7.62 7.43
CA VAL A 24 -3.20 -6.73 7.58
C VAL A 24 -4.43 -7.31 6.87
N TYR A 25 -4.29 -7.84 5.65
CA TYR A 25 -5.42 -8.45 4.94
C TYR A 25 -5.94 -9.69 5.66
N ALA A 26 -5.06 -10.57 6.12
CA ALA A 26 -5.44 -11.77 6.87
C ALA A 26 -6.14 -11.41 8.19
N MET A 27 -5.61 -10.45 8.95
CA MET A 27 -6.24 -9.97 10.18
C MET A 27 -7.60 -9.32 9.91
N GLY A 28 -7.73 -8.54 8.83
CA GLY A 28 -9.02 -7.95 8.46
C GLY A 28 -10.05 -9.01 8.08
N LEU A 29 -9.66 -10.05 7.35
CA LEU A 29 -10.54 -11.19 7.03
C LEU A 29 -10.97 -11.95 8.30
N LEU A 30 -10.06 -12.10 9.27
CA LEU A 30 -10.35 -12.70 10.57
C LEU A 30 -11.34 -11.85 11.38
N VAL A 31 -11.13 -10.53 11.48
CA VAL A 31 -12.06 -9.61 12.15
C VAL A 31 -13.44 -9.69 11.51
N ALA A 32 -13.53 -9.60 10.18
CA ALA A 32 -14.80 -9.72 9.48
C ALA A 32 -15.48 -11.07 9.73
N TRP A 33 -14.72 -12.17 9.74
CA TRP A 33 -15.24 -13.51 9.99
C TRP A 33 -15.82 -13.66 11.39
N LEU A 34 -15.11 -13.15 12.41
CA LEU A 34 -15.53 -13.19 13.81
C LEU A 34 -16.81 -12.39 14.05
N VAL A 35 -17.04 -11.31 13.30
CA VAL A 35 -18.28 -10.53 13.37
C VAL A 35 -19.40 -11.22 12.59
N TRP A 36 -19.16 -11.59 11.32
CA TRP A 36 -20.12 -12.27 10.46
C TRP A 36 -19.43 -12.91 9.25
N ALA A 37 -19.41 -14.24 9.15
CA ALA A 37 -18.68 -14.96 8.11
C ALA A 37 -18.87 -14.43 6.65
N PRO A 38 -20.09 -14.13 6.16
CA PRO A 38 -20.29 -13.55 4.83
C PRO A 38 -19.60 -12.19 4.62
N LEU A 39 -19.40 -11.40 5.68
CA LEU A 39 -18.67 -10.13 5.62
C LEU A 39 -17.22 -10.33 5.24
N SER A 40 -16.61 -11.46 5.61
CA SER A 40 -15.23 -11.80 5.22
C SER A 40 -15.09 -11.98 3.70
N LEU A 41 -16.07 -12.62 3.06
CA LEU A 41 -16.12 -12.74 1.60
C LEU A 41 -16.31 -11.38 0.93
N LEU A 42 -17.23 -10.55 1.43
CA LEU A 42 -17.42 -9.20 0.92
C LEU A 42 -16.13 -8.38 1.07
N TYR A 43 -15.46 -8.49 2.21
CA TYR A 43 -14.20 -7.79 2.45
C TYR A 43 -13.08 -8.27 1.53
N LEU A 44 -12.99 -9.58 1.25
CA LEU A 44 -12.04 -10.12 0.26
C LEU A 44 -12.27 -9.49 -1.12
N VAL A 45 -13.52 -9.38 -1.56
CA VAL A 45 -13.87 -8.71 -2.82
C VAL A 45 -13.43 -7.25 -2.80
N VAL A 46 -13.65 -6.54 -1.69
CA VAL A 46 -13.20 -5.14 -1.52
C VAL A 46 -11.68 -5.03 -1.59
N ILE A 47 -10.92 -5.92 -0.94
CA ILE A 47 -9.45 -5.95 -1.03
C ILE A 47 -9.02 -6.12 -2.48
N LEU A 48 -9.54 -7.14 -3.17
CA LEU A 48 -9.17 -7.45 -4.55
C LEU A 48 -9.50 -6.30 -5.50
N ALA A 49 -10.72 -5.75 -5.40
CA ALA A 49 -11.15 -4.62 -6.22
C ALA A 49 -10.30 -3.37 -5.96
N SER A 50 -10.00 -3.06 -4.69
CA SER A 50 -9.20 -1.88 -4.33
C SER A 50 -7.76 -2.00 -4.83
N ASN A 51 -7.15 -3.17 -4.68
CA ASN A 51 -5.81 -3.44 -5.21
C ASN A 51 -5.79 -3.37 -6.75
N LEU A 52 -6.81 -3.93 -7.41
CA LEU A 52 -6.92 -3.88 -8.87
C LEU A 52 -7.06 -2.45 -9.38
N LEU A 53 -7.93 -1.65 -8.76
CA LEU A 53 -8.10 -0.24 -9.11
C LEU A 53 -6.84 0.58 -8.81
N PHE A 54 -6.14 0.30 -7.70
CA PHE A 54 -4.85 0.91 -7.42
C PHE A 54 -3.83 0.57 -8.52
N MET A 55 -3.75 -0.70 -8.91
CA MET A 55 -2.89 -1.16 -10.00
C MET A 55 -3.29 -0.58 -11.37
N ALA A 56 -4.57 -0.36 -11.63
CA ALA A 56 -5.05 0.18 -12.89
C ALA A 56 -4.80 1.70 -13.02
N HIS A 57 -4.98 2.44 -11.92
CA HIS A 57 -4.99 3.90 -11.97
C HIS A 57 -3.69 4.56 -11.52
N ILE A 58 -2.87 3.89 -10.69
CA ILE A 58 -1.67 4.48 -10.11
C ILE A 58 -0.40 3.82 -10.67
N CYS A 59 -0.33 2.49 -10.68
CA CYS A 59 0.89 1.77 -11.08
C CYS A 59 1.44 2.10 -12.48
N PRO A 60 0.63 2.33 -13.54
CA PRO A 60 1.15 2.63 -14.88
C PRO A 60 1.93 3.94 -14.97
N TYR A 61 1.77 4.82 -13.98
CA TYR A 61 2.44 6.11 -13.90
C TYR A 61 3.68 6.08 -12.99
N CYS A 62 3.98 4.94 -12.36
CA CYS A 62 5.12 4.79 -11.46
C CYS A 62 6.42 4.53 -12.23
N ARG A 63 7.52 5.24 -11.93
CA ARG A 63 8.84 4.96 -12.55
C ARG A 63 9.34 3.52 -12.35
N HIS A 64 8.98 2.86 -11.24
CA HIS A 64 9.32 1.45 -11.01
C HIS A 64 8.56 0.47 -11.91
N PHE A 65 7.41 0.88 -12.46
CA PHE A 65 6.68 0.09 -13.44
C PHE A 65 7.44 0.07 -14.78
N GLU A 66 7.87 1.23 -15.26
CA GLU A 66 8.71 1.35 -16.48
C GLU A 66 10.00 0.55 -16.35
N ALA A 67 10.69 0.68 -15.21
CA ALA A 67 11.94 -0.02 -14.94
C ALA A 67 11.76 -1.52 -14.59
N ARG A 68 10.53 -2.05 -14.57
CA ARG A 68 10.19 -3.42 -14.11
C ARG A 68 10.86 -3.82 -12.80
N SER A 69 11.10 -2.83 -11.95
CA SER A 69 11.77 -2.97 -10.64
C SER A 69 10.78 -2.85 -9.49
N CYS A 70 9.47 -2.89 -9.79
CA CYS A 70 8.42 -2.79 -8.80
C CYS A 70 8.41 -4.03 -7.91
N HIS A 71 8.91 -3.81 -6.71
CA HIS A 71 9.09 -4.78 -5.64
C HIS A 71 7.81 -5.49 -5.18
N SER A 72 6.64 -4.85 -5.29
CA SER A 72 5.36 -5.46 -4.92
C SER A 72 4.84 -6.46 -5.97
N GLY A 73 5.51 -6.62 -7.11
CA GLY A 73 5.05 -7.48 -8.20
C GLY A 73 3.85 -6.91 -8.98
N TYR A 74 3.31 -5.76 -8.57
CA TYR A 74 2.18 -5.11 -9.23
C TYR A 74 2.42 -4.81 -10.70
N HIS A 75 3.68 -4.70 -11.12
CA HIS A 75 4.03 -4.51 -12.52
C HIS A 75 3.53 -5.64 -13.44
N HIS A 76 3.43 -6.88 -12.95
CA HIS A 76 2.90 -8.00 -13.74
C HIS A 76 1.42 -7.87 -14.07
N VAL A 77 0.65 -7.16 -13.25
CA VAL A 77 -0.78 -6.93 -13.48
C VAL A 77 -1.02 -5.55 -14.10
N ALA A 78 -0.24 -4.55 -13.68
CA ALA A 78 -0.33 -3.18 -14.18
C ALA A 78 -0.09 -3.07 -15.69
N GLN A 79 0.65 -4.02 -16.29
CA GLN A 79 0.90 -4.05 -17.75
C GLN A 79 -0.35 -4.20 -18.61
N PHE A 80 -1.46 -4.70 -18.05
CA PHE A 80 -2.73 -4.81 -18.75
C PHE A 80 -3.52 -3.49 -18.77
N PHE A 81 -3.06 -2.47 -18.05
CA PHE A 81 -3.75 -1.18 -17.95
C PHE A 81 -2.98 -0.10 -18.71
N PRO A 82 -3.59 0.51 -19.74
CA PRO A 82 -2.90 1.50 -20.56
C PRO A 82 -2.65 2.80 -19.80
N ARG A 83 -1.42 3.32 -19.93
CA ARG A 83 -1.07 4.66 -19.49
C ARG A 83 -1.70 5.69 -20.44
N HIS A 84 -2.32 6.72 -19.89
CA HIS A 84 -2.87 7.82 -20.66
C HIS A 84 -1.90 9.02 -20.63
N GLU A 85 -1.66 9.63 -21.78
CA GLU A 85 -0.80 10.80 -21.90
C GLU A 85 -1.33 12.00 -21.11
N GLY A 86 -0.43 12.92 -20.73
CA GLY A 86 -0.79 14.14 -19.99
C GLY A 86 -1.11 13.95 -18.49
N ARG A 87 -0.85 12.77 -17.93
CA ARG A 87 -1.05 12.47 -16.49
C ARG A 87 0.28 12.13 -15.81
N THR A 88 0.46 12.66 -14.60
CA THR A 88 1.63 12.41 -13.74
C THR A 88 1.29 11.47 -12.59
N PHE A 89 2.31 10.81 -12.05
CA PHE A 89 2.18 9.94 -10.87
C PHE A 89 1.51 10.67 -9.71
N ALA A 90 2.02 11.86 -9.36
CA ALA A 90 1.50 12.68 -8.27
C ALA A 90 -0.01 12.90 -8.37
N ARG A 91 -0.48 13.30 -9.56
CA ARG A 91 -1.89 13.62 -9.82
C ARG A 91 -2.77 12.37 -9.73
N GLN A 92 -2.33 11.25 -10.30
CA GLN A 92 -3.08 9.99 -10.22
C GLN A 92 -3.10 9.45 -8.79
N PHE A 93 -1.96 9.49 -8.10
CA PHE A 93 -1.86 9.06 -6.71
C PHE A 93 -2.83 9.84 -5.82
N GLN A 94 -2.80 11.18 -5.84
CA GLN A 94 -3.74 11.99 -5.03
C GLN A 94 -5.21 11.67 -5.34
N ARG A 95 -5.54 11.50 -6.62
CA ARG A 95 -6.92 11.25 -7.04
C ARG A 95 -7.43 9.88 -6.64
N TYR A 96 -6.60 8.84 -6.74
CA TYR A 96 -7.05 7.45 -6.62
C TYR A 96 -6.57 6.76 -5.35
N VAL A 97 -5.71 7.37 -4.53
CA VAL A 97 -5.26 6.71 -3.29
C VAL A 97 -6.41 6.46 -2.31
N ALA A 98 -7.48 7.25 -2.39
CA ALA A 98 -8.70 7.06 -1.60
C ALA A 98 -9.39 5.72 -1.89
N VAL A 99 -9.13 5.08 -3.04
CA VAL A 99 -9.65 3.73 -3.35
C VAL A 99 -9.16 2.69 -2.34
N MET A 100 -8.03 2.92 -1.69
CA MET A 100 -7.55 2.02 -0.64
C MET A 100 -8.27 2.24 0.70
N TYR A 101 -8.92 3.38 0.93
CA TYR A 101 -9.52 3.71 2.24
C TYR A 101 -10.54 2.69 2.75
N PRO A 102 -11.43 2.12 1.92
CA PRO A 102 -12.32 1.06 2.38
C PRO A 102 -11.57 -0.13 2.98
N VAL A 103 -10.41 -0.50 2.44
CA VAL A 103 -9.59 -1.61 2.95
C VAL A 103 -9.09 -1.33 4.37
N TRP A 104 -8.73 -0.09 4.67
CA TRP A 104 -8.17 0.29 5.97
C TRP A 104 -9.23 0.67 6.99
N ALA A 105 -10.26 1.40 6.58
CA ALA A 105 -11.23 2.03 7.49
C ALA A 105 -12.43 1.14 7.81
N LEU A 106 -12.84 0.25 6.89
CA LEU A 106 -14.03 -0.56 7.07
C LEU A 106 -13.89 -1.50 8.28
N LEU A 107 -12.72 -2.11 8.47
CA LEU A 107 -12.53 -3.14 9.49
C LEU A 107 -12.49 -2.61 10.91
N PRO A 108 -11.82 -1.47 11.19
CA PRO A 108 -11.94 -0.84 12.49
C PRO A 108 -13.37 -0.52 12.87
N LEU A 109 -14.18 -0.02 11.91
CA LEU A 109 -15.58 0.29 12.13
C LEU A 109 -16.41 -0.97 12.39
N VAL A 110 -16.23 -2.00 11.58
CA VAL A 110 -16.92 -3.30 11.72
C VAL A 110 -16.54 -4.00 13.03
N GLY A 111 -15.25 -4.06 13.36
CA GLY A 111 -14.75 -4.67 14.59
C GLY A 111 -15.25 -3.94 15.83
N LEU A 112 -15.24 -2.60 15.80
CA LEU A 112 -15.82 -1.78 16.88
C LEU A 112 -17.32 -2.03 17.03
N TYR A 113 -18.07 -2.05 15.92
CA TYR A 113 -19.50 -2.38 15.94
C TYR A 113 -19.76 -3.76 16.57
N GLY A 114 -18.97 -4.79 16.20
CA GLY A 114 -19.06 -6.11 16.81
C GLY A 114 -18.81 -6.10 18.32
N LEU A 115 -17.77 -5.38 18.77
CA LEU A 115 -17.44 -5.26 20.20
C LEU A 115 -18.50 -4.52 21.03
N LEU A 116 -19.22 -3.58 20.41
CA LEU A 116 -20.34 -2.88 21.07
C LEU A 116 -21.54 -3.79 21.31
N GLY A 117 -21.73 -4.83 20.48
CA GLY A 117 -22.79 -5.82 20.66
C GLY A 117 -22.43 -6.87 21.73
N SER A 118 -21.18 -7.33 21.72
CA SER A 118 -20.65 -8.26 22.73
C SER A 118 -19.13 -8.11 22.86
N LEU A 119 -18.64 -8.01 24.10
CA LEU A 119 -17.22 -7.94 24.35
C LEU A 119 -16.57 -9.32 24.16
N ASP A 120 -16.07 -9.56 22.95
CA ASP A 120 -15.28 -10.74 22.60
C ASP A 120 -13.77 -10.40 22.63
N TRP A 121 -13.03 -11.07 23.51
CA TRP A 121 -11.59 -10.83 23.68
C TRP A 121 -10.77 -11.21 22.44
N GLY A 122 -11.21 -12.22 21.67
CA GLY A 122 -10.57 -12.64 20.43
C GLY A 122 -10.75 -11.58 19.34
N LEU A 123 -11.96 -11.05 19.17
CA LEU A 123 -12.24 -9.93 18.26
C LEU A 123 -11.46 -8.69 18.67
N LEU A 124 -11.40 -8.37 19.97
CA LEU A 124 -10.63 -7.24 20.47
C LEU A 124 -9.14 -7.39 20.15
N ALA A 125 -8.55 -8.55 20.43
CA ALA A 125 -7.15 -8.82 20.13
C ALA A 125 -6.85 -8.73 18.62
N ALA A 126 -7.69 -9.35 17.78
CA ALA A 126 -7.55 -9.30 16.33
C ALA A 126 -7.66 -7.86 15.79
N LEU A 127 -8.61 -7.07 16.31
CA LEU A 127 -8.79 -5.67 15.94
C LEU A 127 -7.60 -4.80 16.34
N LEU A 128 -7.08 -4.97 17.57
CA LEU A 128 -5.90 -4.23 18.03
C LEU A 128 -4.66 -4.57 17.19
N LEU A 129 -4.45 -5.86 16.88
CA LEU A 129 -3.36 -6.30 16.00
C LEU A 129 -3.51 -5.75 14.58
N PHE A 130 -4.73 -5.76 14.03
CA PHE A 130 -5.02 -5.12 12.74
C PHE A 130 -4.64 -3.63 12.76
N CYS A 131 -5.07 -2.90 13.80
CA CYS A 131 -4.80 -1.48 13.91
C CYS A 131 -3.31 -1.18 14.08
N LEU A 132 -2.60 -1.96 14.90
CA LEU A 132 -1.16 -1.82 15.09
C LEU A 132 -0.41 -2.08 13.77
N CYS A 133 -0.71 -3.18 13.09
CA CYS A 133 -0.06 -3.51 11.83
C CYS A 133 -0.39 -2.48 10.74
N GLY A 134 -1.66 -2.11 10.59
CA GLY A 134 -2.13 -1.29 9.48
C GLY A 134 -1.89 0.21 9.65
N PHE A 135 -1.97 0.74 10.87
CA PHE A 135 -1.82 2.18 11.13
C PHE A 135 -0.48 2.57 11.75
N VAL A 136 0.31 1.61 12.26
CA VAL A 136 1.63 1.90 12.86
C VAL A 136 2.75 1.24 12.07
N VAL A 137 2.76 -0.10 11.98
CA VAL A 137 3.89 -0.83 11.37
C VAL A 137 4.02 -0.50 9.88
N LEU A 138 2.92 -0.59 9.13
CA LEU A 138 2.93 -0.41 7.69
C LEU A 138 3.28 1.03 7.28
N PRO A 139 2.70 2.11 7.87
CA PRO A 139 3.13 3.47 7.56
C PRO A 139 4.60 3.75 7.90
N LEU A 140 5.14 3.18 8.98
CA LEU A 140 6.55 3.33 9.34
C LEU A 140 7.46 2.60 8.34
N ALA A 141 7.09 1.39 7.91
CA ALA A 141 7.81 0.63 6.90
C ALA A 141 7.79 1.36 5.55
N SER A 142 6.59 1.76 5.09
CA SER A 142 6.42 2.46 3.81
C SER A 142 7.17 3.80 3.80
N ARG A 143 7.22 4.55 4.90
CA ARG A 143 8.01 5.80 4.97
C ARG A 143 9.49 5.58 4.63
N LYS A 144 10.10 4.49 5.12
CA LYS A 144 11.51 4.18 4.85
C LYS A 144 11.74 3.84 3.37
N ILE A 145 10.79 3.12 2.75
CA ILE A 145 10.85 2.73 1.34
C ILE A 145 10.59 3.94 0.44
N CYS A 146 9.58 4.76 0.78
CA CYS A 146 9.22 5.95 0.03
C CYS A 146 10.33 7.01 0.03
N ALA A 147 11.13 7.12 1.09
CA ALA A 147 12.22 8.09 1.16
C ALA A 147 13.29 7.90 0.07
N GLY A 148 13.51 6.66 -0.38
CA GLY A 148 14.45 6.31 -1.46
C GLY A 148 13.79 6.04 -2.81
N CYS A 149 12.48 6.31 -2.95
CA CYS A 149 11.73 6.00 -4.16
C CYS A 149 12.08 6.94 -5.31
N ALA A 150 12.14 6.43 -6.54
CA ALA A 150 12.38 7.25 -7.74
C ALA A 150 11.30 8.34 -7.95
N ASN A 151 10.12 8.16 -7.35
CA ASN A 151 9.03 9.13 -7.38
C ASN A 151 8.98 10.02 -6.13
N ALA A 152 9.97 9.96 -5.22
CA ALA A 152 9.92 10.66 -3.93
C ALA A 152 9.76 12.18 -4.09
N ALA A 153 10.39 12.78 -5.09
CA ALA A 153 10.29 14.21 -5.40
C ALA A 153 8.88 14.64 -5.83
N GLU A 154 8.11 13.74 -6.44
CA GLU A 154 6.75 13.98 -6.92
C GLU A 154 5.68 13.42 -5.96
N CYS A 155 6.10 12.74 -4.88
CA CYS A 155 5.18 12.01 -4.00
C CYS A 155 4.42 12.97 -3.06
N PRO A 156 3.09 13.00 -3.09
CA PRO A 156 2.27 13.84 -2.21
C PRO A 156 2.45 13.57 -0.71
N ARG A 157 2.90 12.36 -0.36
CA ARG A 157 3.05 11.89 1.03
C ARG A 157 4.44 12.12 1.62
N GLY A 158 5.35 12.72 0.86
CA GLY A 158 6.62 13.22 1.37
C GLY A 158 7.83 12.60 0.69
N GLY A 159 8.54 13.46 -0.06
CA GLY A 159 9.98 13.57 0.02
C GLY A 159 10.31 14.88 0.75
N ARG A 160 11.35 14.91 1.57
CA ARG A 160 11.91 16.13 2.16
C ARG A 160 12.15 17.14 1.02
N ARG A 161 11.49 18.30 1.03
CA ARG A 161 11.76 19.38 0.05
C ARG A 161 13.23 19.81 0.08
N ASP A 162 13.90 19.60 1.22
CA ASP A 162 15.26 20.09 1.49
C ASP A 162 16.38 19.12 1.07
N ALA A 163 16.05 17.93 0.56
CA ALA A 163 17.04 16.96 0.06
C ALA A 163 17.22 16.99 -1.47
N LEU A 164 16.49 17.87 -2.17
CA LEU A 164 16.86 18.29 -3.52
C LEU A 164 18.12 19.14 -3.40
N VAL A 165 19.27 18.49 -3.55
CA VAL A 165 20.57 19.13 -3.69
C VAL A 165 20.45 20.36 -4.59
N PRO A 166 20.76 21.57 -4.10
CA PRO A 166 21.01 22.70 -4.98
C PRO A 166 22.28 22.39 -5.76
N GLY A 167 22.15 21.91 -7.00
CA GLY A 167 23.33 21.54 -7.79
C GLY A 167 23.12 20.79 -9.11
N GLN A 168 21.89 20.45 -9.51
CA GLN A 168 21.62 19.95 -10.87
C GLN A 168 20.68 20.89 -11.63
N SER A 169 21.18 22.10 -11.85
CA SER A 169 20.88 22.86 -13.05
C SER A 169 22.22 23.07 -13.76
N GLN A 170 22.22 22.82 -15.08
CA GLN A 170 23.28 23.11 -16.05
C GLN A 170 24.29 21.97 -16.32
N ASN A 171 23.92 21.07 -17.24
CA ASN A 171 24.50 21.03 -18.59
C ASN A 171 23.57 20.28 -19.55
#